data_AF-A0A9W4KKJ5-F1
#
_entry.id   AF-A0A9W4KKJ5-F1
#
_cell.length_a   1.000
_cell.length_b   1.000
_cell.length_c   1.000
_cell.angle_alpha   90.00
_cell.angle_beta   90.00
_cell.angle_gamma   90.00
#
_symmetry.space_group_name_H-M   'P 1'
#
loop_
_entity.id
_entity.type
_entity.pdbx_description
1 polymer ?
#
loop_
_entity_poly.entity_id
_entity_poly.type
_entity_poly.pdbx_seq_one_letter_code
_entity_poly.pdbx_strand_id
1 'polypeptide(L)'
;MKTVSISALVLATATAAPSPKVPALKPLQLTNLNAAIPSTSLPQTCLLSFAVKDPNNDTDTKCSAYWSIGMAGNKTYNCSDEAYQLNLPNGIYDIEKFDLGVSRADGSLTGRSTVSGDLWRCEKQEDPKARCEWDGIFSLDVAPST
;
A
#
# COMPACT_ATOMS: atom_id res chain seq x y z
N MET A 1 59.59 45.17 19.28
CA MET A 1 59.11 43.99 20.02
C MET A 1 57.72 43.66 19.49
N LYS A 2 57.47 42.42 19.03
CA LYS A 2 56.19 42.01 18.41
C LYS A 2 55.33 41.30 19.46
N THR A 3 54.10 41.77 19.67
CA THR A 3 53.08 41.16 20.53
C THR A 3 52.36 40.04 19.77
N VAL A 4 52.30 38.84 20.34
CA VAL A 4 51.56 37.69 19.81
C VAL A 4 50.28 37.55 20.62
N SER A 5 49.13 37.61 19.94
CA SER A 5 47.80 37.44 20.54
C SER A 5 47.30 36.02 20.26
N ILE A 6 46.94 35.28 21.31
CA ILE A 6 46.48 33.89 21.24
C ILE A 6 44.96 33.89 21.43
N SER A 7 44.20 33.55 20.38
CA SER A 7 42.75 33.39 20.44
C SER A 7 42.39 31.95 20.83
N ALA A 8 41.69 31.79 21.95
CA ALA A 8 41.14 30.50 22.40
C ALA A 8 39.77 30.24 21.74
N LEU A 9 39.67 29.11 21.03
CA LEU A 9 38.41 28.59 20.47
C LEU A 9 37.77 27.64 21.49
N VAL A 10 36.59 28.00 21.99
CA VAL A 10 35.78 27.13 22.86
C VAL A 10 34.82 26.32 21.97
N LEU A 11 35.03 25.01 21.86
CA LEU A 11 34.11 24.09 21.17
C LEU A 11 32.93 23.80 22.10
N ALA A 12 31.74 24.33 21.78
CA ALA A 12 30.49 23.92 22.39
C ALA A 12 30.02 22.59 21.75
N THR A 13 30.09 21.50 22.51
CA THR A 13 29.55 20.20 22.11
C THR A 13 28.06 20.16 22.40
N ALA A 14 27.23 20.34 21.36
CA ALA A 14 25.80 20.10 21.45
C ALA A 14 25.54 18.58 21.53
N THR A 15 25.17 18.08 22.72
CA THR A 15 24.69 16.71 22.88
C THR A 15 23.23 16.62 22.43
N ALA A 16 23.00 16.09 21.22
CA ALA A 16 21.65 15.77 20.76
C ALA A 16 21.10 14.57 21.56
N ALA A 17 19.95 14.74 22.21
CA ALA A 17 19.28 13.67 22.91
C ALA A 17 18.66 12.66 21.91
N PRO A 18 18.76 11.35 22.14
CA PRO A 18 18.17 10.36 21.26
C PRO A 18 16.65 10.43 21.32
N SER A 19 16.01 10.63 20.16
CA SER A 19 14.55 10.53 20.03
C SER A 19 14.06 9.12 20.36
N PRO A 20 12.87 8.95 20.98
CA PRO A 20 12.29 7.63 21.21
C PRO A 20 12.18 6.85 19.90
N LYS A 21 12.77 5.65 19.84
CA LYS A 21 12.58 4.73 18.71
C LYS A 21 11.17 4.15 18.81
N VAL A 22 10.23 4.70 18.04
CA VAL A 22 8.94 4.04 17.77
C VAL A 22 9.26 2.68 17.12
N PRO A 23 8.72 1.55 17.60
CA PRO A 23 8.91 0.27 16.94
C PRO A 23 8.49 0.37 15.47
N ALA A 24 9.39 -0.01 14.56
CA ALA A 24 9.08 0.02 13.14
C ALA A 24 7.99 -1.03 12.83
N LEU A 25 6.88 -0.58 12.25
CA LEU A 25 5.84 -1.48 11.76
C LEU A 25 6.41 -2.31 10.60
N LYS A 26 6.06 -3.60 10.58
CA LYS A 26 6.41 -4.50 9.49
C LYS A 26 5.41 -4.31 8.33
N PRO A 27 5.85 -4.42 7.06
CA PRO A 27 4.97 -4.32 5.91
C PRO A 27 3.85 -5.37 5.95
N LEU A 28 2.67 -5.01 5.44
CA LEU A 28 1.61 -5.98 5.16
C LEU A 28 2.01 -6.82 3.95
N GLN A 29 1.64 -8.09 3.96
CA GLN A 29 1.89 -9.00 2.84
C GLN A 29 0.58 -9.23 2.09
N LEU A 30 0.49 -8.74 0.85
CA LEU A 30 -0.64 -9.02 -0.03
C LEU A 30 -0.31 -10.26 -0.87
N THR A 31 -1.10 -11.31 -0.68
CA THR A 31 -0.95 -12.59 -1.36
C THR A 31 -2.16 -12.88 -2.22
N ASN A 32 -1.99 -13.71 -3.26
CA ASN A 32 -3.04 -14.02 -4.23
C ASN A 32 -3.69 -12.75 -4.81
N LEU A 33 -2.88 -11.71 -5.05
CA LEU A 33 -3.36 -10.44 -5.61
C LEU A 33 -3.75 -10.67 -7.06
N ASN A 34 -5.05 -10.52 -7.33
CA ASN A 34 -5.63 -10.76 -8.63
C ASN A 34 -6.59 -9.64 -8.99
N ALA A 35 -6.66 -9.35 -10.28
CA ALA A 35 -7.64 -8.45 -10.85
C ALA A 35 -8.23 -9.08 -12.13
N ALA A 36 -9.50 -8.82 -12.41
CA ALA A 36 -10.17 -9.36 -13.59
C ALA A 36 -11.20 -8.38 -14.17
N ILE A 37 -11.31 -8.36 -15.50
CA ILE A 37 -12.31 -7.62 -16.26
C ILE A 37 -13.22 -8.66 -16.92
N PRO A 38 -14.41 -8.97 -16.36
CA PRO A 38 -15.30 -9.97 -16.93
C PRO A 38 -15.89 -9.46 -18.25
N SER A 39 -16.35 -10.40 -19.10
CA SER A 39 -16.98 -10.07 -20.37
C SER A 39 -18.45 -9.67 -20.22
N THR A 40 -18.69 -8.55 -19.51
CA THR A 40 -20.03 -7.99 -19.30
C THR A 40 -20.35 -6.81 -20.22
N SER A 41 -21.63 -6.45 -20.29
CA SER A 41 -22.09 -5.21 -20.92
C SER A 41 -21.44 -3.98 -20.26
N LEU A 42 -21.24 -2.92 -21.03
CA LEU A 42 -20.67 -1.67 -20.54
C LEU A 42 -21.55 -1.04 -19.43
N PRO A 43 -20.96 -0.36 -18.43
CA PRO A 43 -19.54 -0.09 -18.25
C PRO A 43 -18.74 -1.32 -17.77
N GLN A 44 -17.49 -1.45 -18.26
CA GLN A 44 -16.61 -2.53 -17.82
C GLN A 44 -16.29 -2.37 -16.34
N THR A 45 -16.34 -3.48 -15.59
CA THR A 45 -16.01 -3.50 -14.17
C THR A 45 -14.72 -4.29 -13.98
N CYS A 46 -13.78 -3.76 -13.21
CA CYS A 46 -12.64 -4.48 -12.68
C CYS A 46 -13.02 -5.08 -11.33
N LEU A 47 -12.81 -6.38 -11.16
CA LEU A 47 -12.89 -7.07 -9.89
C LEU A 47 -11.45 -7.20 -9.36
N LEU A 48 -11.21 -6.81 -8.12
CA LEU A 48 -9.91 -6.90 -7.45
C LEU A 48 -10.07 -7.77 -6.21
N SER A 49 -9.17 -8.71 -5.98
CA SER A 49 -9.12 -9.43 -4.69
C SER A 49 -7.70 -9.84 -4.30
N PHE A 50 -7.48 -9.98 -3.00
CA PHE A 50 -6.21 -10.43 -2.41
C PHE A 50 -6.43 -10.86 -0.96
N ALA A 51 -5.48 -11.59 -0.40
CA ALA A 51 -5.40 -11.82 1.03
C ALA A 51 -4.32 -10.92 1.65
N VAL A 52 -4.63 -10.32 2.79
CA VAL A 52 -3.71 -9.56 3.63
C VAL A 52 -3.22 -10.47 4.74
N LYS A 53 -1.91 -10.54 4.91
CA LYS A 53 -1.25 -11.07 6.10
C LYS A 53 -0.59 -9.93 6.85
N ASP A 54 -1.02 -9.71 8.08
CA ASP A 54 -0.54 -8.65 8.96
C ASP A 54 0.41 -9.21 10.03
N PRO A 55 1.74 -9.05 9.86
CA PRO A 55 2.73 -9.53 10.82
C PRO A 55 2.79 -8.72 12.12
N ASN A 56 2.04 -7.61 12.23
CA ASN A 56 1.99 -6.76 13.42
C ASN A 56 0.88 -7.18 14.40
N ASN A 57 -0.11 -7.96 13.95
CA ASN A 57 -1.21 -8.48 14.78
C ASN A 57 -1.50 -9.97 14.54
N ASP A 58 -0.64 -10.67 13.81
CA ASP A 58 -0.78 -12.09 13.46
C ASP A 58 -2.16 -12.43 12.88
N THR A 59 -2.65 -11.56 11.99
CA THR A 59 -3.99 -11.64 11.43
C THR A 59 -3.91 -11.84 9.92
N ASP A 60 -4.77 -12.74 9.41
CA ASP A 60 -4.96 -12.96 7.98
C ASP A 60 -6.41 -12.63 7.60
N THR A 61 -6.61 -11.85 6.53
CA THR A 61 -7.95 -11.47 6.05
C THR A 61 -8.00 -11.41 4.53
N LYS A 62 -9.19 -11.47 3.94
CA LYS A 62 -9.40 -11.36 2.50
C LYS A 62 -10.08 -10.05 2.17
N CYS A 63 -9.54 -9.33 1.20
CA CYS A 63 -10.09 -8.08 0.73
C CYS A 63 -10.53 -8.22 -0.73
N SER A 64 -11.63 -7.58 -1.07
CA SER A 64 -12.13 -7.54 -2.44
C SER A 64 -12.79 -6.21 -2.73
N ALA A 65 -12.66 -5.75 -3.97
CA ALA A 65 -13.32 -4.56 -4.47
C ALA A 65 -13.84 -4.80 -5.89
N TYR A 66 -14.77 -3.96 -6.29
CA TYR A 66 -15.17 -3.82 -7.69
C TYR A 66 -15.05 -2.35 -8.09
N TRP A 67 -14.69 -2.07 -9.34
CA TRP A 67 -14.54 -0.70 -9.81
C TRP A 67 -14.92 -0.60 -11.28
N SER A 68 -15.77 0.35 -11.67
CA SER A 68 -16.00 0.57 -13.10
C SER A 68 -14.79 1.27 -13.72
N ILE A 69 -14.20 0.64 -14.72
CA ILE A 69 -12.96 1.10 -15.35
C ILE A 69 -13.19 2.48 -15.97
N GLY A 70 -12.23 3.39 -15.76
CA GLY A 70 -12.27 4.73 -16.31
C GLY A 70 -13.03 5.75 -15.44
N MET A 71 -13.69 5.30 -14.36
CA MET A 71 -14.32 6.22 -13.41
C MET A 71 -13.30 6.70 -12.38
N ALA A 72 -13.22 8.01 -12.20
CA ALA A 72 -12.46 8.61 -11.10
C ALA A 72 -13.23 8.40 -9.80
N GLY A 73 -12.51 8.28 -8.70
CA GLY A 73 -13.13 8.33 -7.38
C GLY A 73 -12.25 7.72 -6.31
N ASN A 74 -12.70 7.93 -5.09
CA ASN A 74 -12.14 7.34 -3.90
C ASN A 74 -13.21 6.44 -3.28
N LYS A 75 -12.88 5.17 -3.06
CA LYS A 75 -13.78 4.25 -2.38
C LYS A 75 -13.04 3.31 -1.46
N THR A 76 -13.70 3.03 -0.34
CA THR A 76 -13.25 2.11 0.68
C THR A 76 -14.17 0.91 0.71
N TYR A 77 -13.59 -0.26 0.92
CA TYR A 77 -14.27 -1.55 1.04
C TYR A 77 -13.81 -2.22 2.32
N ASN A 78 -14.74 -2.75 3.10
CA ASN A 78 -14.37 -3.62 4.21
C ASN A 78 -13.80 -4.92 3.66
N CYS A 79 -12.73 -5.40 4.29
CA CYS A 79 -12.27 -6.76 4.09
C CYS A 79 -13.20 -7.73 4.85
N SER A 80 -12.95 -9.03 4.72
CA SER A 80 -13.73 -10.07 5.40
C SER A 80 -13.66 -9.94 6.93
N ASP A 81 -12.49 -9.53 7.42
CA ASP A 81 -12.34 -8.93 8.75
C ASP A 81 -12.52 -7.41 8.62
N GLU A 82 -13.59 -6.90 9.22
CA GLU A 82 -13.96 -5.48 9.16
C GLU A 82 -12.99 -4.57 9.93
N ALA A 83 -12.06 -5.14 10.71
CA ALA A 83 -10.94 -4.38 11.26
C ALA A 83 -10.00 -3.87 10.16
N TYR A 84 -10.09 -4.38 8.93
CA TYR A 84 -9.29 -3.96 7.78
C TYR A 84 -10.15 -3.41 6.65
N GLN A 85 -9.61 -2.40 5.98
CA GLN A 85 -10.24 -1.69 4.88
C GLN A 85 -9.30 -1.60 3.69
N LEU A 86 -9.79 -1.97 2.51
CA LEU A 86 -9.16 -1.72 1.23
C LEU A 86 -9.61 -0.36 0.70
N ASN A 87 -8.66 0.48 0.31
CA ASN A 87 -8.87 1.81 -0.24
C ASN A 87 -8.42 1.86 -1.70
N LEU A 88 -9.29 2.36 -2.58
CA LEU A 88 -9.00 2.69 -3.98
C LEU A 88 -9.11 4.20 -4.16
N PRO A 89 -8.06 4.97 -3.83
CA PRO A 89 -8.12 6.42 -3.72
C PRO A 89 -8.29 7.14 -5.06
N ASN A 90 -7.89 6.48 -6.15
CA ASN A 90 -7.95 7.01 -7.52
C ASN A 90 -8.76 6.08 -8.45
N GLY A 91 -9.44 5.08 -7.90
CA GLY A 91 -10.08 4.04 -8.70
C GLY A 91 -9.09 3.16 -9.46
N ILE A 92 -9.60 2.44 -10.47
CA ILE A 92 -8.82 1.57 -11.36
C ILE A 92 -9.08 1.98 -12.81
N TYR A 93 -8.03 2.43 -13.48
CA TYR A 93 -8.02 2.78 -14.90
C TYR A 93 -7.27 1.75 -15.74
N ASP A 94 -6.21 1.21 -15.17
CA ASP A 94 -5.37 0.19 -15.75
C ASP A 94 -5.29 -0.97 -14.75
N ILE A 95 -5.62 -2.17 -15.21
CA ILE A 95 -5.61 -3.37 -14.38
C ILE A 95 -4.19 -3.79 -13.96
N GLU A 96 -3.17 -3.38 -14.73
CA GLU A 96 -1.76 -3.64 -14.45
C GLU A 96 -1.11 -2.52 -13.60
N LYS A 97 -1.82 -1.39 -13.44
CA LYS A 97 -1.31 -0.22 -12.72
C LYS A 97 -2.42 0.57 -12.02
N PHE A 98 -2.48 0.46 -10.70
CA PHE A 98 -3.45 1.21 -9.90
C PHE A 98 -2.93 1.48 -8.48
N ASP A 99 -3.48 2.53 -7.86
CA ASP A 99 -3.21 2.85 -6.48
C ASP A 99 -4.13 2.05 -5.57
N LEU A 100 -3.55 1.40 -4.57
CA LEU A 100 -4.30 0.76 -3.49
C LEU A 100 -3.75 1.17 -2.14
N GLY A 101 -4.61 1.10 -1.14
CA GLY A 101 -4.19 1.15 0.25
C GLY A 101 -4.92 0.11 1.08
N VAL A 102 -4.30 -0.26 2.19
CA VAL A 102 -4.91 -1.06 3.25
C VAL A 102 -4.74 -0.30 4.56
N SER A 103 -5.84 -0.08 5.27
CA SER A 103 -5.85 0.56 6.57
C SER A 103 -6.58 -0.30 7.57
N ARG A 104 -6.22 -0.16 8.85
CA ARG A 104 -7.05 -0.68 9.93
C ARG A 104 -8.13 0.33 10.29
N ALA A 105 -9.32 -0.14 10.60
CA ALA A 105 -10.48 0.69 10.92
C ALA A 105 -10.29 1.51 12.21
N ASP A 106 -9.43 1.05 13.11
CA ASP A 106 -9.06 1.74 14.35
C ASP A 106 -8.00 2.86 14.15
N GLY A 107 -7.51 3.04 12.92
CA GLY A 107 -6.46 4.02 12.59
C GLY A 107 -5.05 3.63 13.06
N SER A 108 -4.85 2.46 13.65
CA SER A 108 -3.52 2.06 14.14
C SER A 108 -2.48 1.91 13.03
N LEU A 109 -2.91 1.68 11.79
CA LEU A 109 -2.03 1.46 10.65
C LEU A 109 -2.69 1.83 9.33
N THR A 110 -1.91 2.42 8.42
CA THR A 110 -2.26 2.64 7.03
C THR A 110 -1.06 2.40 6.12
N GLY A 111 -1.29 1.74 4.99
CA GLY A 111 -0.34 1.56 3.91
C GLY A 111 -0.96 1.96 2.58
N ARG A 112 -0.18 2.60 1.71
CA ARG A 112 -0.61 2.99 0.36
C ARG A 112 0.54 2.80 -0.61
N SER A 113 0.26 2.21 -1.76
CA SER A 113 1.24 2.04 -2.83
C SER A 113 0.56 1.99 -4.20
N THR A 114 1.34 2.26 -5.24
CA THR A 114 0.96 1.97 -6.62
C THR A 114 1.39 0.54 -6.93
N VAL A 115 0.45 -0.35 -7.19
CA VAL A 115 0.77 -1.69 -7.68
C VAL A 115 1.06 -1.61 -9.16
N SER A 116 2.29 -1.91 -9.54
CA SER A 116 2.75 -2.02 -10.92
C SER A 116 4.04 -2.82 -10.97
N GLY A 117 4.38 -3.38 -12.13
CA GLY A 117 5.65 -4.06 -12.36
C GLY A 117 5.51 -5.43 -13.02
N ASP A 118 6.65 -6.08 -13.24
CA ASP A 118 6.79 -7.26 -14.10
C ASP A 118 6.30 -8.57 -13.47
N LEU A 119 5.86 -8.52 -12.19
CA LEU A 119 5.26 -9.66 -11.51
C LEU A 119 3.78 -9.84 -11.87
N TRP A 120 3.14 -8.87 -12.53
CA TRP A 120 1.83 -9.13 -13.13
C TRP A 120 1.93 -10.16 -14.25
N ARG A 121 1.12 -11.22 -14.14
CA ARG A 121 0.87 -12.21 -15.18
C ARG A 121 -0.53 -11.99 -15.70
N CYS A 122 -0.63 -11.37 -16.87
CA CYS A 122 -1.91 -11.03 -17.46
C CYS A 122 -2.22 -11.90 -18.67
N GLU A 123 -3.41 -12.47 -18.67
CA GLU A 123 -3.99 -13.22 -19.76
C GLU A 123 -5.18 -12.45 -20.33
N LYS A 124 -5.22 -12.34 -21.66
CA LYS A 124 -6.35 -11.74 -22.39
C LYS A 124 -7.04 -12.85 -23.15
N GLN A 125 -8.32 -13.06 -22.88
CA GLN A 125 -9.16 -14.06 -23.53
C GLN A 125 -10.57 -13.52 -23.76
N GLU A 126 -11.44 -14.32 -24.37
CA GLU A 126 -12.80 -13.88 -24.71
C GLU A 126 -13.68 -13.70 -23.46
N ASP A 127 -13.45 -14.48 -22.39
CA ASP A 127 -14.06 -14.29 -21.06
C ASP A 127 -13.19 -14.91 -19.95
N PRO A 128 -12.70 -14.16 -18.95
CA PRO A 128 -12.78 -12.69 -18.82
C PRO A 128 -11.97 -11.97 -19.91
N LYS A 129 -12.35 -10.74 -20.25
CA LYS A 129 -11.61 -9.88 -21.20
C LYS A 129 -10.15 -9.71 -20.81
N ALA A 130 -9.88 -9.68 -19.50
CA ALA A 130 -8.55 -9.72 -18.95
C ALA A 130 -8.57 -10.33 -17.55
N ARG A 131 -7.53 -11.09 -17.22
CA ARG A 131 -7.22 -11.53 -15.86
C ARG A 131 -5.76 -11.29 -15.60
N CYS A 132 -5.43 -10.68 -14.49
CA CYS A 132 -4.07 -10.40 -14.06
C CYS A 132 -3.87 -10.96 -12.66
N GLU A 133 -2.76 -11.65 -12.45
CA GLU A 133 -2.35 -12.19 -11.16
C GLU A 133 -0.93 -11.77 -10.83
N TRP A 134 -0.71 -11.33 -9.60
CA TRP A 134 0.62 -10.97 -9.12
C TRP A 134 1.37 -12.24 -8.73
N ASP A 135 2.50 -12.48 -9.40
CA ASP A 135 3.40 -13.60 -9.18
C ASP A 135 4.25 -13.38 -7.91
N GLY A 136 3.68 -13.76 -6.76
CA GLY A 136 4.35 -13.72 -5.47
C GLY A 136 3.61 -12.90 -4.42
N ILE A 137 4.38 -12.24 -3.56
CA ILE A 137 3.87 -11.43 -2.45
C ILE A 137 4.15 -9.97 -2.74
N PHE A 138 3.10 -9.13 -2.72
CA PHE A 138 3.27 -7.69 -2.76
C PHE A 138 3.42 -7.15 -1.34
N SER A 139 4.61 -6.63 -1.01
CA SER A 139 4.88 -6.00 0.28
C SER A 139 4.35 -4.57 0.28
N LEU A 140 3.40 -4.29 1.18
CA LEU A 140 2.84 -2.95 1.36
C LEU A 140 3.43 -2.32 2.61
N ASP A 141 4.27 -1.31 2.43
CA ASP A 141 4.81 -0.52 3.53
C ASP A 141 3.70 0.26 4.24
N VAL A 142 3.88 0.41 5.55
CA VAL A 142 2.85 0.92 6.45
C VAL A 142 3.43 1.90 7.47
N ALA A 143 2.57 2.82 7.91
CA ALA A 143 2.86 3.76 8.97
C ALA A 143 1.65 3.84 9.93
N PRO A 144 1.86 4.33 11.16
CA PRO A 144 0.73 4.73 12.01
C PRO A 144 -0.12 5.76 11.25
N SER A 145 -1.44 5.64 11.33
CA SER A 145 -2.29 6.68 10.76
C SER A 145 -2.21 7.90 11.68
N THR A 146 -1.68 9.00 11.16
CA THR A 146 -1.60 10.30 11.85
C THR A 146 -2.95 10.97 11.97
#